data_AF-F0M3P0-F1
#
_entry.id   AF-F0M3P0-F1
#
_cell.length_a   1.000
_cell.length_b   1.000
_cell.length_c   1.000
_cell.angle_alpha   90.00
_cell.angle_beta   90.00
_cell.angle_gamma   90.00
#
_symmetry.space_group_name_H-M   'P 1'
#
loop_
_entity.id
_entity.type
_entity.pdbx_description
1 polymer ?
#
loop_
_entity_poly.entity_id
_entity_poly.type
_entity_poly.pdbx_seq_one_letter_code
_entity_poly.pdbx_strand_id
1 'polypeptide(L)'
;MTRATGPDHDAGTTALSPVLWTECEPARLARDQIEVQAFAPLLEFQSPADDGLPHGGWIGVLPRWPFERPKPEALDALLGDQELRVLVAYSAAHPMVPPTIYSLDPKPSVWEQTQSAWHVAPGGSLCLLQSDGGWQPEASLTELLAKASGWRIEYALMKAGLIDEMSVNGIVSDPSHDHLIDQAIQQAAATPDPNDVGDADASP
;
A
#
# COMPACT_ATOMS: atom_id res chain seq x y z
N MET A 1 -19.24 58.41 -30.22
CA MET A 1 -18.51 57.24 -29.69
C MET A 1 -19.01 57.00 -28.28
N THR A 2 -19.97 56.12 -28.11
CA THR A 2 -20.61 55.83 -26.82
C THR A 2 -20.14 54.45 -26.38
N ARG A 3 -19.28 54.38 -25.37
CA ARG A 3 -18.86 53.11 -24.76
C ARG A 3 -20.03 52.58 -23.95
N ALA A 4 -20.55 51.43 -24.35
CA ALA A 4 -21.45 50.64 -23.51
C ALA A 4 -20.66 50.15 -22.29
N THR A 5 -21.10 50.57 -21.11
CA THR A 5 -20.76 49.94 -19.83
C THR A 5 -21.37 48.53 -19.83
N GLY A 6 -20.53 47.51 -19.91
CA GLY A 6 -20.95 46.13 -19.67
C GLY A 6 -21.44 45.96 -18.23
N PRO A 7 -22.36 45.01 -17.98
CA PRO A 7 -22.89 44.80 -16.65
C PRO A 7 -21.79 44.31 -15.70
N ASP A 8 -21.78 44.92 -14.51
CA ASP A 8 -21.05 44.47 -13.33
C ASP A 8 -21.38 43.00 -13.05
N HIS A 9 -20.37 42.12 -13.15
CA HIS A 9 -20.49 40.71 -12.81
C HIS A 9 -20.08 40.41 -11.36
N ASP A 10 -20.04 41.42 -10.49
CA ASP A 10 -19.71 41.26 -9.06
C ASP A 10 -20.95 41.19 -8.17
N ALA A 11 -21.91 40.35 -8.55
CA ALA A 11 -23.06 40.00 -7.70
C ALA A 11 -22.80 38.68 -6.96
N GLY A 12 -22.08 38.77 -5.84
CA GLY A 12 -22.28 37.92 -4.66
C GLY A 12 -22.10 36.41 -4.85
N THR A 13 -20.88 35.95 -5.17
CA THR A 13 -20.51 34.56 -4.85
C THR A 13 -20.37 34.47 -3.34
N THR A 14 -21.41 33.99 -2.65
CA THR A 14 -21.29 33.53 -1.26
C THR A 14 -20.18 32.49 -1.25
N ALA A 15 -19.08 32.77 -0.55
CA ALA A 15 -18.00 31.81 -0.40
C ALA A 15 -18.59 30.54 0.21
N LEU A 16 -18.69 29.47 -0.59
CA LEU A 16 -19.10 28.17 -0.08
C LEU A 16 -17.95 27.65 0.79
N SER A 17 -18.19 27.48 2.08
CA SER A 17 -17.26 26.77 2.94
C SER A 17 -17.30 25.29 2.56
N PRO A 18 -16.22 24.70 2.03
CA PRO A 18 -16.19 23.27 1.74
C PRO A 18 -16.35 22.50 3.05
N VAL A 19 -17.26 21.53 3.07
CA VAL A 19 -17.46 20.60 4.19
C VAL A 19 -16.57 19.39 3.94
N LEU A 20 -15.80 18.98 4.96
CA LEU A 20 -14.94 17.81 4.85
C LEU A 20 -15.75 16.52 4.88
N TRP A 21 -15.28 15.49 4.19
CA TRP A 21 -15.97 14.19 4.23
C TRP A 21 -16.07 13.63 5.65
N THR A 22 -15.07 13.89 6.50
CA THR A 22 -15.04 13.49 7.91
C THR A 22 -16.16 14.14 8.73
N GLU A 23 -16.63 15.32 8.31
CA GLU A 23 -17.74 16.05 8.94
C GLU A 23 -19.10 15.58 8.37
N CYS A 24 -19.15 15.26 7.08
CA CYS A 24 -20.33 14.70 6.44
C CYS A 24 -20.63 13.26 6.91
N GLU A 25 -19.59 12.45 7.09
CA GLU A 25 -19.67 11.02 7.37
C GLU A 25 -18.89 10.63 8.64
N PRO A 26 -19.20 11.22 9.82
CA PRO A 26 -18.43 11.00 11.05
C PRO A 26 -18.50 9.55 11.54
N ALA A 27 -19.62 8.86 11.29
CA ALA A 27 -19.77 7.44 11.61
C ALA A 27 -18.84 6.55 10.78
N ARG A 28 -18.62 6.91 9.51
CA ARG A 28 -17.66 6.21 8.65
C ARG A 28 -16.24 6.39 9.15
N LEU A 29 -15.85 7.62 9.49
CA LEU A 29 -14.52 7.89 10.06
C LEU A 29 -14.29 7.09 11.35
N ALA A 30 -15.25 7.11 12.27
CA ALA A 30 -15.14 6.37 13.53
C ALA A 30 -14.98 4.86 13.31
N ARG A 31 -15.72 4.31 12.34
CA ARG A 31 -15.58 2.90 11.93
C ARG A 31 -14.18 2.60 11.39
N ASP A 32 -13.70 3.39 10.43
CA ASP A 32 -12.36 3.23 9.86
C ASP A 32 -11.30 3.28 10.98
N GLN A 33 -11.43 4.20 11.94
CA GLN A 33 -10.49 4.31 13.05
C GLN A 33 -10.46 3.07 13.94
N ILE A 34 -11.63 2.51 14.28
CA ILE A 34 -11.74 1.29 15.09
C ILE A 34 -11.15 0.10 14.35
N GLU A 35 -11.54 -0.10 13.09
CA GLU A 35 -11.13 -1.25 12.29
C GLU A 35 -9.62 -1.22 12.00
N VAL A 36 -9.08 -0.06 11.61
CA VAL A 36 -7.64 0.09 11.32
C VAL A 36 -6.80 -0.07 12.58
N GLN A 37 -7.21 0.52 13.71
CA GLN A 37 -6.45 0.39 14.96
C GLN A 37 -6.40 -1.05 15.46
N ALA A 38 -7.48 -1.83 15.24
CA ALA A 38 -7.51 -3.25 15.57
C ALA A 38 -6.64 -4.09 14.61
N PHE A 39 -6.63 -3.76 13.32
CA PHE A 39 -5.93 -4.51 12.28
C PHE A 39 -4.43 -4.22 12.20
N ALA A 40 -4.06 -2.93 12.23
CA ALA A 40 -2.68 -2.45 12.11
C ALA A 40 -2.42 -1.40 13.20
N PRO A 41 -2.12 -1.83 14.44
CA PRO A 41 -1.98 -0.92 15.59
C PRO A 41 -0.86 0.12 15.48
N LEU A 42 0.08 -0.09 14.55
CA LEU A 42 1.20 0.80 14.26
C LEU A 42 0.91 1.81 13.13
N LEU A 43 -0.33 1.86 12.63
CA LEU A 43 -0.79 2.95 11.78
C LEU A 43 -1.34 4.09 12.65
N GLU A 44 -0.82 5.27 12.42
CA GLU A 44 -1.25 6.50 13.09
C GLU A 44 -2.18 7.28 12.16
N PHE A 45 -3.39 7.58 12.64
CA PHE A 45 -4.31 8.45 11.93
C PHE A 45 -3.76 9.87 11.92
N GLN A 46 -3.77 10.49 10.74
CA GLN A 46 -3.45 11.90 10.53
C GLN A 46 -4.76 12.62 10.22
N SER A 47 -5.12 13.60 11.06
CA SER A 47 -6.34 14.38 10.91
C SER A 47 -6.24 15.34 9.72
N PRO A 48 -7.35 15.70 9.04
CA PRO A 48 -7.37 16.82 8.10
C PRO A 48 -6.89 18.16 8.69
N ALA A 49 -6.93 18.29 10.02
CA ALA A 49 -6.45 19.47 10.74
C ALA A 49 -4.91 19.48 10.91
N ASP A 50 -4.24 18.35 10.69
CA ASP A 50 -2.80 18.22 10.78
C ASP A 50 -2.14 18.64 9.45
N ASP A 51 -0.94 19.22 9.54
CA ASP A 51 -0.16 19.58 8.34
C ASP A 51 0.27 18.30 7.60
N GLY A 52 -0.35 18.02 6.44
CA GLY A 52 0.12 16.99 5.52
C GLY A 52 -0.96 16.36 4.64
N LEU A 53 -2.01 15.80 5.25
CA LEU A 53 -3.09 15.10 4.55
C LEU A 53 -4.39 15.91 4.62
N PRO A 54 -4.74 16.70 3.59
CA PRO A 54 -5.85 17.66 3.65
C PRO A 54 -7.23 17.03 3.81
N HIS A 55 -7.34 15.71 3.64
CA HIS A 55 -8.57 14.94 3.84
C HIS A 55 -8.36 13.82 4.88
N GLY A 56 -7.27 13.89 5.63
CA GLY A 56 -6.84 12.88 6.59
C GLY A 56 -6.30 11.62 5.91
N GLY A 57 -5.82 10.70 6.75
CA GLY A 57 -5.26 9.44 6.30
C GLY A 57 -4.52 8.72 7.40
N TRP A 58 -3.60 7.83 7.02
CA TRP A 58 -2.84 7.00 7.94
C TRP A 58 -1.38 6.92 7.50
N ILE A 59 -0.47 6.89 8.46
CA ILE A 59 0.96 6.63 8.20
C ILE A 59 1.49 5.65 9.24
N GLY A 60 2.33 4.71 8.81
CA GLY A 60 2.96 3.77 9.73
C GLY A 60 3.21 2.42 9.09
N VAL A 61 3.29 1.39 9.93
CA VAL A 61 3.71 0.05 9.52
C VAL A 61 2.52 -0.91 9.47
N LEU A 62 2.45 -1.70 8.39
CA LEU A 62 1.48 -2.77 8.25
C LEU A 62 1.98 -4.09 8.85
N PRO A 63 1.06 -4.95 9.34
CA PRO A 63 1.41 -6.30 9.77
C PRO A 63 2.03 -7.09 8.62
N ARG A 64 3.10 -7.83 8.92
CA ARG A 64 3.80 -8.69 7.95
C ARG A 64 2.93 -9.83 7.42
N TRP A 65 2.02 -10.34 8.25
CA TRP A 65 1.13 -11.46 7.91
C TRP A 65 -0.25 -11.32 8.57
N PRO A 66 -1.19 -10.57 7.98
CA PRO A 66 -2.53 -10.37 8.53
C PRO A 66 -3.56 -11.42 8.09
N PHE A 67 -3.13 -12.52 7.46
CA PHE A 67 -4.05 -13.47 6.81
C PHE A 67 -4.59 -14.51 7.79
N GLU A 68 -5.83 -14.97 7.55
CA GLU A 68 -6.50 -16.01 8.34
C GLU A 68 -6.01 -17.42 7.97
N ARG A 69 -4.69 -17.60 7.91
CA ARG A 69 -4.02 -18.86 7.59
C ARG A 69 -2.61 -18.89 8.19
N PRO A 70 -2.02 -20.08 8.40
CA PRO A 70 -0.70 -20.18 9.01
C PRO A 70 0.35 -19.35 8.27
N LYS A 71 1.18 -18.63 9.05
CA LYS A 71 2.33 -17.90 8.54
C LYS A 71 3.40 -18.91 8.08
N PRO A 72 3.92 -18.80 6.84
CA PRO A 72 5.05 -19.60 6.39
C PRO A 72 6.29 -19.35 7.26
N GLU A 73 7.01 -20.42 7.62
CA GLU A 73 8.20 -20.33 8.47
C GLU A 73 9.27 -19.43 7.85
N ALA A 74 9.38 -19.46 6.52
CA ALA A 74 10.37 -18.72 5.77
C ALA A 74 10.08 -17.23 5.60
N LEU A 75 8.91 -16.74 6.01
CA LEU A 75 8.48 -15.36 5.75
C LEU A 75 9.45 -14.33 6.34
N ASP A 76 9.91 -14.54 7.57
CA ASP A 76 10.80 -13.57 8.22
C ASP A 76 12.17 -13.51 7.54
N ALA A 77 12.65 -14.63 7.00
CA ALA A 77 13.89 -14.66 6.23
C ALA A 77 13.73 -13.96 4.87
N LEU A 78 12.61 -14.18 4.18
CA LEU A 78 12.30 -13.54 2.90
C LEU A 78 12.21 -12.01 3.04
N LEU A 79 11.53 -11.53 4.09
CA LEU A 79 11.33 -10.10 4.32
C LEU A 79 12.51 -9.44 5.03
N GLY A 80 13.32 -10.21 5.75
CA GLY A 80 14.37 -9.73 6.63
C GLY A 80 13.83 -8.80 7.74
N ASP A 81 14.60 -7.77 8.06
CA ASP A 81 14.19 -6.72 9.01
C ASP A 81 13.28 -5.66 8.37
N GLN A 82 13.05 -5.73 7.06
CA GLN A 82 12.27 -4.71 6.33
C GLN A 82 10.77 -4.92 6.52
N GLU A 83 10.12 -3.92 7.10
CA GLU A 83 8.67 -3.86 7.23
C GLU A 83 8.03 -3.21 5.99
N LEU A 84 6.69 -3.19 5.94
CA LEU A 84 5.98 -2.37 4.96
C LEU A 84 5.47 -1.10 5.64
N ARG A 85 6.17 0.02 5.42
CA ARG A 85 5.69 1.34 5.83
C ARG A 85 4.84 1.94 4.73
N VAL A 86 3.63 2.38 5.06
CA VAL A 86 2.67 2.94 4.10
C VAL A 86 2.23 4.35 4.45
N LEU A 87 1.78 5.05 3.42
CA LEU A 87 0.92 6.22 3.52
C LEU A 87 -0.45 5.86 2.91
N VAL A 88 -1.51 6.02 3.67
CA VAL A 88 -2.90 5.96 3.20
C VAL A 88 -3.43 7.38 3.15
N ALA A 89 -3.86 7.84 1.98
CA ALA A 89 -4.41 9.17 1.78
C ALA A 89 -5.88 9.08 1.37
N TYR A 90 -6.76 9.67 2.17
CA TYR A 90 -8.14 9.88 1.74
C TYR A 90 -8.21 11.03 0.73
N SER A 91 -9.22 11.00 -0.14
CA SER A 91 -9.55 12.11 -1.02
C SER A 91 -10.80 12.83 -0.52
N ALA A 92 -11.09 14.01 -1.07
CA ALA A 92 -12.33 14.74 -0.79
C ALA A 92 -13.61 13.93 -1.09
N ALA A 93 -13.54 12.92 -1.97
CA ALA A 93 -14.67 12.11 -2.38
C ALA A 93 -14.81 10.80 -1.58
N HIS A 94 -13.95 10.55 -0.58
CA HIS A 94 -14.13 9.41 0.31
C HIS A 94 -15.45 9.55 1.10
N PRO A 95 -16.23 8.47 1.34
CA PRO A 95 -16.00 7.06 1.00
C PRO A 95 -16.49 6.62 -0.38
N MET A 96 -16.99 7.53 -1.23
CA MET A 96 -17.44 7.13 -2.59
C MET A 96 -16.30 6.62 -3.47
N VAL A 97 -15.07 7.07 -3.19
CA VAL A 97 -13.85 6.55 -3.82
C VAL A 97 -12.91 5.95 -2.75
N PRO A 98 -12.11 4.93 -3.11
CA PRO A 98 -11.15 4.33 -2.19
C PRO A 98 -10.07 5.34 -1.80
N PRO A 99 -9.46 5.20 -0.61
CA PRO A 99 -8.22 5.88 -0.33
C PRO A 99 -7.10 5.37 -1.23
N THR A 100 -6.09 6.21 -1.44
CA THR A 100 -4.88 5.83 -2.17
C THR A 100 -3.82 5.35 -1.19
N ILE A 101 -3.18 4.22 -1.46
CA ILE A 101 -2.13 3.65 -0.61
C ILE A 101 -0.80 3.73 -1.34
N TYR A 102 0.23 4.25 -0.67
CA TYR A 102 1.61 4.32 -1.15
C TYR A 102 2.51 3.48 -0.27
N SER A 103 3.41 2.72 -0.88
CA SER A 103 4.53 2.10 -0.17
C SER A 103 5.66 3.11 0.01
N LEU A 104 5.97 3.46 1.25
CA LEU A 104 7.06 4.36 1.60
C LEU A 104 8.37 3.60 1.79
N ASP A 105 8.29 2.39 2.34
CA ASP A 105 9.42 1.48 2.50
C ASP A 105 8.89 0.03 2.45
N PRO A 106 9.32 -0.80 1.46
CA PRO A 106 10.21 -0.45 0.35
C PRO A 106 9.54 0.51 -0.63
N LYS A 107 10.27 1.52 -1.12
CA LYS A 107 9.75 2.44 -2.14
C LYS A 107 9.92 1.84 -3.54
N PRO A 108 8.84 1.64 -4.32
CA PRO A 108 8.96 1.21 -5.71
C PRO A 108 9.74 2.23 -6.54
N SER A 109 10.69 1.73 -7.33
CA SER A 109 11.46 2.51 -8.28
C SER A 109 10.59 3.04 -9.42
N VAL A 110 11.11 4.04 -10.14
CA VAL A 110 10.42 4.61 -11.31
C VAL A 110 10.17 3.55 -12.39
N TRP A 111 11.09 2.60 -12.57
CA TRP A 111 10.92 1.52 -13.55
C TRP A 111 9.77 0.57 -13.17
N GLU A 112 9.66 0.22 -11.89
CA GLU A 112 8.59 -0.64 -11.37
C GLU A 112 7.22 0.05 -11.51
N GLN A 113 7.17 1.39 -11.41
CA GLN A 113 5.95 2.19 -11.63
C GLN A 113 5.48 2.25 -13.10
N THR A 114 6.30 1.79 -14.06
CA THR A 114 5.93 1.75 -15.48
C THR A 114 5.41 0.39 -15.94
N GLN A 115 5.40 -0.61 -15.06
CA GLN A 115 5.07 -1.99 -15.39
C GLN A 115 3.94 -2.50 -14.50
N SER A 116 2.86 -2.97 -15.13
CA SER A 116 1.70 -3.51 -14.43
C SER A 116 2.03 -4.74 -13.57
N ALA A 117 3.09 -5.48 -13.91
CA ALA A 117 3.53 -6.68 -13.17
C ALA A 117 3.81 -6.42 -11.69
N TRP A 118 4.16 -5.18 -11.32
CA TRP A 118 4.47 -4.78 -9.93
C TRP A 118 3.26 -4.26 -9.17
N HIS A 119 2.10 -4.12 -9.83
CA HIS A 119 0.88 -3.52 -9.28
C HIS A 119 1.14 -2.17 -8.60
N VAL A 120 1.95 -1.33 -9.25
CA VAL A 120 2.17 0.06 -8.85
C VAL A 120 1.69 0.96 -9.98
N ALA A 121 0.78 1.87 -9.67
CA ALA A 121 0.27 2.83 -10.64
C ALA A 121 1.30 3.93 -10.92
N PRO A 122 1.18 4.63 -12.07
CA PRO A 122 1.95 5.84 -12.33
C PRO A 122 1.77 6.85 -11.18
N GLY A 123 2.87 7.28 -10.55
CA GLY A 123 2.84 8.12 -9.35
C GLY A 123 3.13 7.36 -8.05
N GLY A 124 3.31 6.04 -8.10
CA GLY A 124 3.85 5.24 -7.00
C GLY A 124 2.83 4.67 -6.01
N SER A 125 1.53 4.90 -6.24
CA SER A 125 0.48 4.26 -5.44
C SER A 125 0.31 2.79 -5.81
N LEU A 126 -0.07 1.98 -4.85
CA LEU A 126 -0.38 0.57 -5.07
C LEU A 126 -1.69 0.41 -5.83
N CYS A 127 -1.68 -0.44 -6.85
CA CYS A 127 -2.85 -0.80 -7.65
C CYS A 127 -3.53 -2.02 -7.03
N LEU A 128 -4.28 -1.82 -5.94
CA LEU A 128 -4.84 -2.91 -5.11
C LEU A 128 -6.25 -3.37 -5.52
N LEU A 129 -6.88 -2.63 -6.43
CA LEU A 129 -8.24 -2.91 -6.89
C LEU A 129 -8.20 -3.53 -8.29
N GLN A 130 -9.00 -4.57 -8.46
CA GLN A 130 -8.94 -5.48 -9.60
C GLN A 130 -9.67 -4.96 -10.84
N SER A 131 -10.60 -4.02 -10.64
CA SER A 131 -11.40 -3.40 -11.69
C SER A 131 -11.98 -2.08 -11.21
N ASP A 132 -12.36 -1.24 -12.17
CA ASP A 132 -13.18 -0.05 -11.93
C ASP A 132 -14.49 -0.49 -11.26
N GLY A 133 -14.70 -0.12 -10.00
CA GLY A 133 -15.84 -0.56 -9.18
C GLY A 133 -15.52 -1.62 -8.10
N GLY A 134 -14.26 -2.05 -7.98
CA GLY A 134 -13.82 -2.95 -6.90
C GLY A 134 -13.89 -2.36 -5.48
N TRP A 135 -14.18 -1.07 -5.37
CA TRP A 135 -14.46 -0.39 -4.11
C TRP A 135 -15.96 -0.16 -3.95
N GLN A 136 -16.48 -0.47 -2.77
CA GLN A 136 -17.83 -0.10 -2.35
C GLN A 136 -17.74 0.89 -1.18
N PRO A 137 -18.61 1.91 -1.11
CA PRO A 137 -18.57 2.89 -0.02
C PRO A 137 -18.78 2.31 1.38
N GLU A 138 -19.20 1.05 1.51
CA GLU A 138 -19.35 0.33 2.77
C GLU A 138 -18.18 -0.60 3.08
N ALA A 139 -17.28 -0.82 2.11
CA ALA A 139 -16.14 -1.72 2.23
C ALA A 139 -15.17 -1.24 3.32
N SER A 140 -14.56 -2.22 4.00
CA SER A 140 -13.58 -1.93 5.05
C SER A 140 -12.27 -1.48 4.44
N LEU A 141 -11.63 -0.47 5.04
CA LEU A 141 -10.27 -0.10 4.69
C LEU A 141 -9.28 -1.25 4.94
N THR A 142 -9.53 -2.11 5.94
CA THR A 142 -8.64 -3.22 6.28
C THR A 142 -8.49 -4.24 5.16
N GLU A 143 -9.47 -4.34 4.26
CA GLU A 143 -9.37 -5.18 3.06
C GLU A 143 -8.25 -4.68 2.12
N LEU A 144 -8.13 -3.36 1.94
CA LEU A 144 -7.03 -2.76 1.18
C LEU A 144 -5.70 -2.89 1.91
N LEU A 145 -5.69 -2.72 3.24
CA LEU A 145 -4.46 -2.88 4.03
C LEU A 145 -3.95 -4.33 4.00
N ALA A 146 -4.83 -5.33 4.05
CA ALA A 146 -4.45 -6.73 3.90
C ALA A 146 -3.85 -7.01 2.52
N LYS A 147 -4.43 -6.43 1.45
CA LYS A 147 -3.86 -6.51 0.10
C LYS A 147 -2.50 -5.82 0.01
N ALA A 148 -2.30 -4.68 0.66
CA ALA A 148 -1.01 -4.01 0.72
C ALA A 148 0.05 -4.87 1.46
N SER A 149 -0.31 -5.53 2.57
CA SER A 149 0.57 -6.52 3.22
C SER A 149 0.92 -7.68 2.29
N GLY A 150 -0.03 -8.18 1.50
CA GLY A 150 0.21 -9.20 0.48
C GLY A 150 1.16 -8.72 -0.61
N TRP A 151 0.96 -7.50 -1.10
CA TRP A 151 1.84 -6.86 -2.07
C TRP A 151 3.29 -6.82 -1.60
N ARG A 152 3.58 -6.54 -0.33
CA ARG A 152 4.95 -6.53 0.22
C ARG A 152 5.66 -7.88 0.06
N ILE A 153 4.91 -8.96 0.21
CA ILE A 153 5.42 -10.33 0.16
C ILE A 153 5.71 -10.70 -1.30
N GLU A 154 4.76 -10.43 -2.19
CA GLU A 154 4.97 -10.63 -3.63
C GLU A 154 6.07 -9.72 -4.17
N TYR A 155 6.22 -8.51 -3.65
CA TYR A 155 7.35 -7.63 -3.95
C TYR A 155 8.67 -8.27 -3.58
N ALA A 156 8.80 -8.90 -2.41
CA ALA A 156 10.01 -9.64 -2.07
C ALA A 156 10.25 -10.83 -3.02
N LEU A 157 9.22 -11.59 -3.36
CA LEU A 157 9.33 -12.72 -4.29
C LEU A 157 9.75 -12.27 -5.70
N MET A 158 9.21 -11.17 -6.21
CA MET A 158 9.63 -10.53 -7.47
C MET A 158 11.11 -10.11 -7.41
N LYS A 159 11.54 -9.45 -6.32
CA LYS A 159 12.94 -9.03 -6.15
C LYS A 159 13.90 -10.21 -6.00
N ALA A 160 13.42 -11.35 -5.49
CA ALA A 160 14.15 -12.61 -5.44
C ALA A 160 14.12 -13.39 -6.77
N GLY A 161 13.35 -12.96 -7.77
CA GLY A 161 13.21 -13.66 -9.05
C GLY A 161 12.44 -14.97 -8.98
N LEU A 162 11.60 -15.15 -7.97
CA LEU A 162 10.78 -16.35 -7.77
C LEU A 162 9.43 -16.30 -8.48
N ILE A 163 8.97 -15.09 -8.79
CA ILE A 163 7.80 -14.82 -9.62
C ILE A 163 8.15 -13.70 -10.60
N ASP A 164 7.57 -13.76 -11.79
CA ASP A 164 7.77 -12.75 -12.85
C ASP A 164 6.69 -11.65 -12.83
N GLU A 165 5.55 -11.93 -12.20
CA GLU A 165 4.44 -11.00 -12.02
C GLU A 165 3.73 -11.26 -10.68
N MET A 166 3.22 -10.22 -10.03
CA MET A 166 2.39 -10.39 -8.83
C MET A 166 0.96 -10.78 -9.20
N SER A 167 0.32 -11.53 -8.30
CA SER A 167 -1.05 -11.97 -8.50
C SER A 167 -2.05 -10.81 -8.53
N VAL A 168 -3.08 -10.95 -9.36
CA VAL A 168 -4.19 -9.98 -9.43
C VAL A 168 -5.08 -10.05 -8.18
N ASN A 169 -5.10 -11.19 -7.49
CA ASN A 169 -5.92 -11.41 -6.29
C ASN A 169 -5.20 -11.05 -4.98
N GLY A 170 -3.89 -10.85 -5.03
CA GLY A 170 -3.04 -10.83 -3.84
C GLY A 170 -3.05 -12.19 -3.13
N ILE A 171 -1.98 -12.47 -2.41
CA ILE A 171 -1.87 -13.69 -1.59
C ILE A 171 -2.82 -13.75 -0.38
N VAL A 172 -3.72 -12.77 -0.23
CA VAL A 172 -4.59 -12.60 0.94
C VAL A 172 -5.45 -13.85 1.17
N SER A 173 -6.08 -14.34 0.11
CA SER A 173 -6.93 -15.55 0.15
C SER A 173 -6.43 -16.67 -0.76
N ASP A 174 -5.37 -16.44 -1.53
CA ASP A 174 -4.77 -17.42 -2.42
C ASP A 174 -3.43 -17.94 -1.82
N PRO A 175 -3.36 -19.22 -1.42
CA PRO A 175 -2.13 -19.82 -0.90
C PRO A 175 -1.14 -20.24 -2.00
N SER A 176 -1.43 -19.97 -3.29
CA SER A 176 -0.63 -20.42 -4.42
C SER A 176 0.85 -20.02 -4.35
N HIS A 177 1.19 -18.88 -3.75
CA HIS A 177 2.58 -18.43 -3.60
C HIS A 177 3.24 -18.83 -2.27
N ASP A 178 2.55 -19.50 -1.35
CA ASP A 178 3.10 -19.84 -0.03
C ASP A 178 4.34 -20.72 -0.13
N HIS A 179 4.25 -21.74 -0.97
CA HIS A 179 5.34 -22.68 -1.19
C HIS A 179 6.59 -22.00 -1.80
N LEU A 180 6.44 -20.86 -2.48
CA LEU A 180 7.55 -20.09 -3.03
C LEU A 180 8.27 -19.30 -1.93
N ILE A 181 7.56 -18.87 -0.88
CA ILE A 181 8.15 -18.24 0.30
C ILE A 181 9.12 -19.22 0.97
N ASP A 182 8.72 -20.50 1.06
CA ASP A 182 9.58 -21.56 1.60
C ASP A 182 10.78 -21.89 0.67
N GLN A 183 10.59 -21.84 -0.65
CA GLN A 183 11.67 -22.07 -1.62
C GLN A 183 12.74 -20.97 -1.63
N ALA A 184 12.38 -19.72 -1.28
CA ALA A 184 13.31 -18.60 -1.25
C ALA A 184 14.55 -18.87 -0.36
N ILE A 185 14.37 -19.60 0.74
CA ILE A 185 15.47 -19.96 1.64
C ILE A 185 16.41 -20.98 1.00
N GLN A 186 15.88 -21.92 0.22
CA GLN A 186 16.70 -22.95 -0.42
C GLN A 186 17.63 -22.35 -1.48
N GLN A 187 17.19 -21.31 -2.19
CA GLN A 187 18.02 -20.61 -3.17
C GLN A 187 19.06 -19.69 -2.53
N ALA A 188 18.70 -18.99 -1.45
CA ALA A 188 19.64 -18.15 -0.70
C ALA A 188 20.78 -18.97 -0.06
N ALA A 189 20.50 -20.21 0.37
CA ALA A 189 21.50 -21.14 0.91
C ALA A 189 22.37 -21.81 -0.18
N ALA A 190 21.89 -21.87 -1.42
CA ALA A 190 22.55 -22.58 -2.52
C ALA A 190 23.50 -21.70 -3.37
N THR A 191 23.61 -20.40 -3.07
CA THR A 191 24.57 -19.50 -3.73
C THR A 191 25.82 -19.39 -2.84
N PRO A 192 26.93 -20.08 -3.15
CA PRO A 192 28.18 -19.94 -2.40
C PRO A 192 28.78 -18.56 -2.70
N ASP A 193 29.41 -17.94 -1.69
CA ASP A 193 30.22 -16.74 -1.88
C ASP A 193 31.36 -17.07 -2.87
N PRO A 194 31.49 -16.36 -4.01
CA PRO A 194 32.58 -16.59 -4.95
C PRO A 194 33.97 -16.28 -4.35
N ASN A 195 34.05 -15.74 -3.13
CA ASN A 195 35.30 -15.50 -2.41
C ASN A 195 35.65 -16.55 -1.35
N ASP A 196 34.82 -17.58 -1.13
CA ASP A 196 35.19 -18.70 -0.25
C ASP A 196 36.10 -19.68 -1.00
N VAL A 197 37.31 -19.22 -1.32
CA VAL A 197 38.40 -20.07 -1.78
C VAL A 197 38.90 -20.79 -0.53
N GLY A 198 38.34 -21.97 -0.28
CA GLY A 198 38.77 -22.85 0.79
C GLY A 198 40.28 -23.00 0.79
N ASP A 199 40.88 -22.68 1.94
CA ASP A 199 42.29 -22.84 2.22
C ASP A 199 42.60 -24.35 2.20
N ALA A 200 42.96 -24.85 1.03
CA ALA A 200 43.38 -26.22 0.82
C ALA A 200 44.80 -26.37 1.38
N ASP A 201 44.83 -26.81 2.63
CA ASP A 201 45.89 -27.53 3.33
C ASP A 201 46.98 -28.10 2.39
N ALA A 202 48.19 -27.55 2.51
CA ALA A 202 49.39 -28.11 1.90
C ALA A 202 50.52 -28.13 2.94
N SER A 203 50.51 -29.14 3.79
CA SER A 203 51.72 -29.59 4.50
C SER A 203 52.39 -30.75 3.75
N PRO A 204 53.70 -30.67 3.54
CA PRO A 204 54.59 -31.83 3.75
C PRO A 204 55.62 -31.57 4.85
#